data_AF-J1JUG2-F1
#
_entry.id   AF-J1JUG2-F1
#
_cell.length_a   1.000
_cell.length_b   1.000
_cell.length_c   1.000
_cell.angle_alpha   90.00
_cell.angle_beta   90.00
_cell.angle_gamma   90.00
#
_symmetry.space_group_name_H-M   'P 1'
#
loop_
_entity.id
_entity.type
_entity.pdbx_description
1 polymer ?
#
loop_
_entity_poly.entity_id
_entity_poly.type
_entity_poly.pdbx_seq_one_letter_code
_entity_poly.pdbx_strand_id
1 'polypeptide(L)'
;MFLEQTDLSGLSDDLIASMKKIAYEKGRKGFYALTLARSIVEPFLKLSNRRDLREIAFQAWSKRGENNDDNNNRAIIVEMITLRNEKAKLLGYESFADLKLDNTMAKNVNSVMNLLMPIWERAKIRAATEQTELQNLAKNLGSNEPLAAWDWRYYAEKLRAEKFSFNEAEVKQYFQLDRMIEAAFVVAKKLFGISFEEKTTVALWHPDVRLWEVKHSDGNLLGHFYWRLFRTFFKTIWRMDESAAVTA
;
A
#
# COMPACT_ATOMS: atom_id res chain seq x y z
N MET A 1 -4.20 -2.66 -18.25
CA MET A 1 -3.69 -3.40 -19.42
C MET A 1 -4.25 -4.82 -19.37
N PHE A 2 -4.58 -5.40 -20.51
CA PHE A 2 -4.96 -6.82 -20.60
C PHE A 2 -3.79 -7.58 -21.20
N LEU A 3 -3.44 -8.70 -20.59
CA LEU A 3 -2.31 -9.55 -20.94
C LEU A 3 -2.81 -10.89 -21.46
N GLU A 4 -1.97 -11.55 -22.26
CA GLU A 4 -2.18 -12.90 -22.76
C GLU A 4 -1.41 -13.94 -21.94
N GLN A 5 -1.63 -15.22 -22.21
CA GLN A 5 -0.95 -16.31 -21.48
C GLN A 5 0.59 -16.23 -21.59
N THR A 6 1.09 -15.77 -22.73
CA THR A 6 2.52 -15.61 -23.04
C THR A 6 3.20 -14.50 -22.22
N ASP A 7 2.42 -13.61 -21.62
CA ASP A 7 2.90 -12.46 -20.85
C ASP A 7 3.06 -12.77 -19.34
N LEU A 8 2.67 -13.96 -18.89
CA LEU A 8 2.59 -14.31 -17.46
C LEU A 8 3.86 -14.96 -16.89
N SER A 9 4.96 -14.92 -17.63
CA SER A 9 6.21 -15.57 -17.21
C SER A 9 6.68 -15.05 -15.84
N GLY A 10 6.88 -15.97 -14.90
CA GLY A 10 7.40 -15.70 -13.55
C GLY A 10 6.34 -15.31 -12.52
N LEU A 11 5.08 -15.08 -12.92
CA LEU A 11 4.00 -14.76 -12.00
C LEU A 11 3.54 -16.00 -11.22
N SER A 12 3.08 -15.79 -9.98
CA SER A 12 2.49 -16.86 -9.17
C SER A 12 1.05 -17.18 -9.61
N ASP A 13 0.62 -18.42 -9.40
CA ASP A 13 -0.72 -18.89 -9.78
C ASP A 13 -1.83 -18.05 -9.13
N ASP A 14 -1.65 -17.62 -7.89
CA ASP A 14 -2.60 -16.76 -7.18
C ASP A 14 -2.77 -15.38 -7.84
N LEU A 15 -1.65 -14.81 -8.31
CA LEU A 15 -1.67 -13.53 -9.00
C LEU A 15 -2.35 -13.68 -10.36
N ILE A 16 -2.02 -14.76 -11.10
CA ILE A 16 -2.65 -15.11 -12.37
C ILE A 16 -4.16 -15.28 -12.18
N ALA A 17 -4.59 -16.04 -11.18
CA ALA A 17 -6.00 -16.25 -10.85
C ALA A 17 -6.71 -14.92 -10.53
N SER A 18 -6.08 -14.05 -9.75
CA SER A 18 -6.61 -12.72 -9.41
C SER A 18 -6.75 -11.84 -10.66
N MET A 19 -5.73 -11.80 -11.53
CA MET A 19 -5.75 -11.03 -12.77
C MET A 19 -6.81 -11.57 -13.75
N LYS A 20 -7.00 -12.88 -13.81
CA LYS A 20 -8.04 -13.54 -14.63
C LYS A 20 -9.44 -13.17 -14.15
N LYS A 21 -9.68 -13.20 -12.83
CA LYS A 21 -10.96 -12.80 -12.22
C LYS A 21 -11.29 -11.35 -12.55
N ILE A 22 -10.33 -10.43 -12.40
CA ILE A 22 -10.53 -9.02 -12.72
C ILE A 22 -10.79 -8.81 -14.22
N ALA A 23 -10.13 -9.57 -15.10
CA ALA A 23 -10.40 -9.50 -16.54
C ALA A 23 -11.82 -9.96 -16.88
N TYR A 24 -12.27 -11.05 -16.26
CA TYR A 24 -13.63 -11.55 -16.39
C TYR A 24 -14.67 -10.52 -15.93
N GLU A 25 -14.48 -9.91 -14.75
CA GLU A 25 -15.35 -8.84 -14.22
C GLU A 25 -15.39 -7.61 -15.13
N LYS A 26 -14.32 -7.35 -15.89
CA LYS A 26 -14.25 -6.29 -16.91
C LYS A 26 -14.74 -6.72 -18.30
N GLY A 27 -15.35 -7.89 -18.43
CA GLY A 27 -15.91 -8.39 -19.69
C GLY A 27 -14.88 -8.89 -20.70
N ARG A 28 -13.62 -9.13 -20.30
CA ARG A 28 -12.54 -9.64 -21.16
C ARG A 28 -12.21 -11.08 -20.82
N LYS A 29 -13.03 -12.02 -21.29
CA LYS A 29 -12.80 -13.47 -21.12
C LYS A 29 -11.53 -13.90 -21.87
N GLY A 30 -10.75 -14.78 -21.27
CA GLY A 30 -9.50 -15.30 -21.85
C GLY A 30 -8.26 -14.42 -21.64
N PHE A 31 -8.42 -13.23 -21.06
CA PHE A 31 -7.32 -12.31 -20.77
C PHE A 31 -7.01 -12.21 -19.27
N TYR A 32 -5.91 -11.54 -18.94
CA TYR A 32 -5.46 -11.26 -17.59
C TYR A 32 -5.33 -9.75 -17.37
N ALA A 33 -6.02 -9.19 -16.37
CA ALA A 33 -6.05 -7.76 -16.16
C ALA A 33 -4.94 -7.29 -15.23
N LEU A 34 -3.91 -6.65 -15.79
CA LEU A 34 -2.94 -5.87 -15.03
C LEU A 34 -3.54 -4.49 -14.70
N THR A 35 -3.94 -4.34 -13.45
CA THR A 35 -4.50 -3.08 -12.91
C THR A 35 -3.46 -2.34 -12.06
N LEU A 36 -3.68 -1.04 -11.85
CA LEU A 36 -2.81 -0.20 -11.02
C LEU A 36 -3.09 -0.32 -9.50
N ALA A 37 -3.90 -1.31 -9.12
CA ALA A 37 -4.11 -1.68 -7.73
C ALA A 37 -2.81 -2.23 -7.14
N ARG A 38 -2.41 -1.76 -5.94
CA ARG A 38 -1.16 -2.22 -5.28
C ARG A 38 -1.07 -3.75 -5.17
N SER A 39 -2.18 -4.41 -4.86
CA SER A 39 -2.29 -5.88 -4.77
C SER A 39 -2.04 -6.62 -6.08
N ILE A 40 -2.02 -5.94 -7.23
CA ILE A 40 -1.73 -6.53 -8.55
C ILE A 40 -0.41 -6.00 -9.09
N VAL A 41 -0.22 -4.68 -9.14
CA VAL A 41 0.95 -4.06 -9.76
C VAL A 41 2.24 -4.31 -8.98
N GLU A 42 2.21 -4.32 -7.64
CA GLU A 42 3.43 -4.56 -6.85
C GLU A 42 3.92 -6.00 -7.00
N PRO A 43 3.08 -7.05 -6.83
CA PRO A 43 3.48 -8.42 -7.13
C PRO A 43 3.92 -8.62 -8.58
N PHE A 44 3.27 -7.95 -9.54
CA PHE A 44 3.67 -8.02 -10.94
C PHE A 44 5.10 -7.47 -11.16
N LEU A 45 5.43 -6.30 -10.58
CA LEU A 45 6.76 -5.71 -10.68
C LEU A 45 7.85 -6.54 -9.96
N LYS A 46 7.47 -7.32 -8.96
CA LYS A 46 8.36 -8.23 -8.23
C LYS A 46 8.65 -9.53 -8.99
N LEU A 47 7.64 -10.11 -9.63
CA LEU A 47 7.67 -11.50 -10.12
C LEU A 47 7.78 -11.62 -11.66
N SER A 48 7.28 -10.65 -12.41
CA SER A 48 7.25 -10.75 -13.88
C SER A 48 8.66 -10.78 -14.45
N ASN A 49 8.97 -11.78 -15.29
CA ASN A 49 10.23 -11.83 -16.03
C ASN A 49 10.25 -10.81 -17.19
N ARG A 50 9.09 -10.36 -17.67
CA ARG A 50 8.92 -9.46 -18.82
C ARG A 50 9.22 -8.01 -18.45
N ARG A 51 10.46 -7.58 -18.72
CA ARG A 51 10.94 -6.22 -18.40
C ARG A 51 10.16 -5.12 -19.10
N ASP A 52 9.81 -5.34 -20.37
CA ASP A 52 8.96 -4.47 -21.18
C ASP A 52 7.61 -4.19 -20.50
N LEU A 53 6.97 -5.23 -19.96
CA LEU A 53 5.69 -5.07 -19.26
C LEU A 53 5.88 -4.43 -17.88
N ARG A 54 6.99 -4.70 -17.18
CA ARG A 54 7.32 -4.02 -15.91
C ARG A 54 7.47 -2.51 -16.12
N GLU A 55 8.14 -2.10 -17.19
CA GLU A 55 8.29 -0.69 -17.54
C GLU A 55 6.93 -0.02 -17.75
N ILE A 56 6.08 -0.59 -18.62
CA ILE A 56 4.73 -0.07 -18.90
C ILE A 56 3.91 0.03 -17.60
N ALA A 57 3.93 -1.02 -16.78
CA ALA A 57 3.19 -1.07 -15.53
C ALA A 57 3.67 -0.02 -14.51
N PHE A 58 4.98 0.13 -14.36
CA PHE A 58 5.58 1.08 -13.44
C PHE A 58 5.31 2.53 -13.86
N GLN A 59 5.46 2.84 -15.15
CA GLN A 59 5.19 4.17 -15.68
C GLN A 59 3.71 4.53 -15.50
N ALA A 60 2.80 3.63 -15.84
CA ALA A 60 1.37 3.84 -15.63
C ALA A 60 1.01 4.00 -14.14
N TRP A 61 1.68 3.27 -13.25
CA TRP A 61 1.47 3.38 -11.81
C TRP A 61 1.99 4.69 -11.21
N SER A 62 3.15 5.16 -11.69
CA SER A 62 3.82 6.37 -11.21
C SER A 62 3.13 7.64 -11.71
N LYS A 63 2.57 7.62 -12.93
CA LYS A 63 1.89 8.76 -13.56
C LYS A 63 0.42 8.93 -13.18
N ARG A 64 -0.12 8.17 -12.22
CA ARG A 64 -1.53 8.34 -11.80
C ARG A 64 -1.75 9.73 -11.23
N GLY A 65 -2.77 10.42 -11.74
CA GLY A 65 -3.03 11.81 -11.40
C GLY A 65 -2.18 12.81 -12.20
N GLU A 66 -1.38 12.33 -13.14
CA GLU A 66 -0.48 13.11 -13.99
C GLU A 66 -0.74 12.86 -15.50
N ASN A 67 -1.90 12.31 -15.82
CA ASN A 67 -2.31 12.02 -17.19
C ASN A 67 -2.78 13.30 -17.88
N ASN A 68 -2.69 13.38 -19.21
CA ASN A 68 -3.27 14.50 -19.98
C ASN A 68 -4.77 14.26 -20.25
N ASP A 69 -5.52 13.92 -19.21
CA ASP A 69 -6.96 13.63 -19.25
C ASP A 69 -7.70 14.29 -18.07
N ASP A 70 -9.01 14.02 -17.93
CA ASP A 70 -9.85 14.57 -16.86
C ASP A 70 -9.41 14.16 -15.44
N ASN A 71 -8.50 13.19 -15.32
CA ASN A 71 -7.92 12.76 -14.04
C ASN A 71 -6.56 13.44 -13.76
N ASN A 72 -6.23 14.53 -14.46
CA ASN A 72 -5.03 15.33 -14.18
C ASN A 72 -5.19 16.16 -12.91
N ASN A 73 -4.35 15.88 -11.91
CA ASN A 73 -4.38 16.58 -10.63
C ASN A 73 -3.34 17.71 -10.53
N ARG A 74 -2.50 17.95 -11.55
CA ARG A 74 -1.43 18.96 -11.46
C ARG A 74 -1.99 20.36 -11.18
N ALA A 75 -3.00 20.78 -11.93
CA ALA A 75 -3.63 22.09 -11.74
C ALA A 75 -4.27 22.22 -10.35
N ILE A 76 -4.99 21.18 -9.91
CA ILE A 76 -5.62 21.11 -8.58
C ILE A 76 -4.56 21.21 -7.47
N ILE A 77 -3.43 20.51 -7.61
CA ILE A 77 -2.35 20.55 -6.61
C ILE A 77 -1.73 21.95 -6.54
N VAL A 78 -1.48 22.60 -7.69
CA VAL A 78 -0.94 23.96 -7.73
C VAL A 78 -1.88 24.94 -7.05
N GLU A 79 -3.17 24.91 -7.41
CA GLU A 79 -4.20 25.73 -6.77
C GLU A 79 -4.26 25.50 -5.25
N MET A 80 -4.25 24.23 -4.83
CA MET A 80 -4.28 23.85 -3.42
C MET A 80 -3.05 24.37 -2.65
N ILE A 81 -1.86 24.34 -3.23
CA ILE A 81 -0.64 24.90 -2.62
C ILE A 81 -0.76 26.41 -2.48
N THR A 82 -1.23 27.11 -3.52
CA THR A 82 -1.46 28.56 -3.50
C THR A 82 -2.45 28.94 -2.41
N LEU A 83 -3.63 28.31 -2.37
CA LEU A 83 -4.66 28.58 -1.37
C LEU A 83 -4.20 28.25 0.06
N ARG A 84 -3.41 27.19 0.24
CA ARG A 84 -2.79 26.86 1.54
C ARG A 84 -1.82 27.93 2.01
N ASN A 85 -1.03 28.48 1.10
CA ASN A 85 -0.10 29.56 1.42
C ASN A 85 -0.83 30.86 1.75
N GLU A 86 -1.86 31.21 0.98
CA GLU A 86 -2.72 32.37 1.27
C GLU A 86 -3.39 32.25 2.64
N LYS A 87 -3.97 31.08 2.95
CA LYS A 87 -4.55 30.79 4.26
C LYS A 87 -3.55 30.99 5.40
N ALA A 88 -2.32 30.54 5.24
CA ALA A 88 -1.28 30.70 6.27
C ALA A 88 -0.95 32.18 6.51
N LYS A 89 -0.77 32.95 5.44
CA LYS A 89 -0.48 34.39 5.52
C LYS A 89 -1.61 35.18 6.16
N LEU A 90 -2.87 34.87 5.82
CA LEU A 90 -4.04 35.52 6.44
C LEU A 90 -4.12 35.29 7.95
N LEU A 91 -3.61 34.15 8.44
CA LEU A 91 -3.56 33.81 9.85
C LEU A 91 -2.27 34.26 10.55
N GLY A 92 -1.38 34.98 9.85
CA GLY A 92 -0.13 35.51 10.40
C GLY A 92 1.03 34.52 10.46
N TYR A 93 0.95 33.38 9.78
CA TYR A 93 2.04 32.40 9.68
C TYR A 93 2.88 32.61 8.42
N GLU A 94 4.17 32.29 8.48
CA GLU A 94 5.09 32.41 7.33
C GLU A 94 4.79 31.40 6.21
N SER A 95 4.40 30.18 6.58
CA SER A 95 4.05 29.14 5.63
C SER A 95 2.90 28.24 6.13
N PHE A 96 2.30 27.47 5.23
CA PHE A 96 1.31 26.45 5.61
C PHE A 96 1.90 25.36 6.51
N ALA A 97 3.21 25.10 6.42
CA ALA A 97 3.87 24.15 7.30
C ALA A 97 3.89 24.66 8.75
N ASP A 98 4.18 25.94 8.97
CA ASP A 98 4.15 26.56 10.30
C ASP A 98 2.74 26.52 10.89
N LEU A 99 1.74 26.93 10.10
CA LEU A 99 0.32 26.82 10.49
C LEU A 99 -0.06 25.39 10.88
N LYS A 100 0.38 24.39 10.10
CA LYS A 100 -0.01 23.00 10.35
C LYS A 100 0.71 22.40 11.57
N LEU A 101 1.94 22.83 11.86
CA LEU A 101 2.77 22.29 12.92
C LEU A 101 2.49 22.90 14.29
N ASP A 102 1.87 24.08 14.36
CA ASP A 102 1.57 24.79 15.60
C ASP A 102 0.85 23.90 16.64
N ASN A 103 -0.21 23.21 16.20
CA ASN A 103 -0.96 22.27 17.03
C ASN A 103 -0.44 20.81 16.99
N THR A 104 0.84 20.62 16.69
CA THR A 104 1.48 19.29 16.69
C THR A 104 2.61 19.21 17.71
N MET A 105 3.07 18.00 18.02
CA MET A 105 4.21 17.79 18.93
C MET A 105 5.52 18.37 18.39
N ALA A 106 5.68 18.43 17.06
CA ALA A 106 6.93 18.89 16.44
C ALA A 106 7.09 20.43 16.49
N LYS A 107 5.98 21.16 16.62
CA LYS A 107 5.88 22.63 16.81
C LYS A 107 6.38 23.53 15.68
N ASN A 108 7.50 23.21 15.04
CA ASN A 108 8.07 24.04 13.97
C ASN A 108 8.81 23.19 12.93
N VAL A 109 9.07 23.80 11.77
CA VAL A 109 9.70 23.15 10.62
C VAL A 109 11.12 22.68 10.92
N ASN A 110 11.90 23.45 11.69
CA ASN A 110 13.28 23.09 12.02
C ASN A 110 13.37 21.79 12.83
N SER A 111 12.50 21.59 13.82
CA SER A 111 12.41 20.33 14.57
C SER A 111 12.11 19.14 13.66
N VAL A 112 11.22 19.31 12.68
CA VAL A 112 10.91 18.27 11.69
C VAL A 112 12.13 17.96 10.82
N MET A 113 12.79 18.98 10.29
CA MET A 113 13.96 18.81 9.42
C MET A 113 15.14 18.19 10.17
N ASN A 114 15.36 18.58 11.42
CA ASN A 114 16.41 18.02 12.28
C ASN A 114 16.19 16.51 12.57
N LEU A 115 14.95 16.03 12.54
CA LEU A 115 14.65 14.61 12.64
C LEU A 115 14.82 13.89 11.29
N LEU A 116 14.32 14.48 10.20
CA LEU A 116 14.26 13.82 8.89
C LEU A 116 15.62 13.79 8.16
N MET A 117 16.39 14.87 8.22
CA MET A 117 17.63 14.99 7.45
C MET A 117 18.71 13.96 7.84
N PRO A 118 18.96 13.66 9.13
CA PRO A 118 19.91 12.62 9.50
C PRO A 118 19.50 11.21 9.00
N ILE A 119 18.19 10.93 9.00
CA ILE A 119 17.64 9.66 8.48
C ILE A 119 17.82 9.61 6.96
N TRP A 120 17.51 10.71 6.27
CA TRP A 120 17.64 10.83 4.82
C TRP A 120 19.07 10.58 4.34
N GLU A 121 20.08 11.20 4.96
CA GLU A 121 21.47 11.02 4.52
C GLU A 121 21.95 9.58 4.73
N ARG A 122 21.60 8.94 5.85
CA ARG A 122 21.93 7.52 6.07
C ARG A 122 21.19 6.59 5.10
N ALA A 123 19.91 6.88 4.84
CA ALA A 123 19.10 6.11 3.90
C ALA A 123 19.64 6.20 2.46
N LYS A 124 20.10 7.38 2.03
CA LYS A 124 20.73 7.57 0.72
C LYS A 124 21.99 6.73 0.54
N ILE A 125 22.86 6.71 1.54
CA ILE A 125 24.09 5.91 1.49
C ILE A 125 23.72 4.43 1.34
N ARG A 126 22.77 3.95 2.15
CA ARG A 126 22.30 2.55 2.07
C ARG A 126 21.67 2.22 0.71
N ALA A 127 20.82 3.10 0.19
CA ALA A 127 20.18 2.93 -1.11
C ALA A 127 21.20 2.88 -2.26
N ALA A 128 22.28 3.67 -2.21
CA ALA A 128 23.35 3.62 -3.20
C ALA A 128 24.13 2.29 -3.16
N THR A 129 24.38 1.76 -1.96
CA THR A 129 24.96 0.41 -1.80
C THR A 129 24.04 -0.66 -2.38
N GLU A 130 22.74 -0.62 -2.05
CA GLU A 130 21.76 -1.58 -2.57
C GLU A 130 21.62 -1.48 -4.09
N GLN A 131 21.60 -0.27 -4.66
CA GLN A 131 21.58 -0.07 -6.11
C GLN A 131 22.78 -0.78 -6.79
N THR A 132 23.96 -0.68 -6.19
CA THR A 132 25.17 -1.35 -6.70
C THR A 132 25.05 -2.87 -6.62
N GLU A 133 24.56 -3.42 -5.50
CA GLU A 133 24.31 -4.85 -5.34
C GLU A 133 23.30 -5.37 -6.37
N LEU A 134 22.20 -4.65 -6.58
CA LEU A 134 21.16 -5.00 -7.56
C LEU A 134 21.69 -4.91 -8.99
N GLN A 135 22.50 -3.90 -9.32
CA GLN A 135 23.12 -3.79 -10.63
C GLN A 135 24.09 -4.94 -10.92
N ASN A 136 24.86 -5.38 -9.93
CA ASN A 136 25.76 -6.52 -10.06
C ASN A 136 24.98 -7.83 -10.24
N LEU A 137 23.90 -8.03 -9.47
CA LEU A 137 23.02 -9.18 -9.65
C LEU A 137 22.40 -9.20 -11.05
N ALA A 138 21.92 -8.06 -11.55
CA ALA A 138 21.39 -7.95 -12.90
C ALA A 138 22.41 -8.37 -13.96
N LYS A 139 23.67 -7.93 -13.84
CA LYS A 139 24.77 -8.34 -14.73
C LYS A 139 25.04 -9.84 -14.66
N ASN A 140 25.08 -10.42 -13.47
CA ASN A 140 25.30 -11.86 -13.28
C ASN A 140 24.17 -12.71 -13.91
N LEU A 141 22.95 -12.18 -13.95
CA LEU A 141 21.80 -12.81 -14.60
C LEU A 141 21.70 -12.53 -16.12
N GLY A 142 22.72 -11.87 -16.69
CA GLY A 142 22.83 -11.63 -18.14
C GLY A 142 22.24 -10.31 -18.64
N SER A 143 21.81 -9.40 -17.75
CA SER A 143 21.34 -8.07 -18.13
C SER A 143 22.51 -7.07 -18.22
N ASN A 144 22.72 -6.52 -19.41
CA ASN A 144 23.71 -5.45 -19.64
C ASN A 144 23.14 -4.03 -19.49
N GLU A 145 21.84 -3.92 -19.20
CA GLU A 145 21.18 -2.63 -19.06
C GLU A 145 21.42 -1.96 -17.69
N PRO A 146 21.45 -0.61 -17.63
CA PRO A 146 21.45 0.09 -16.36
C PRO A 146 20.14 -0.18 -15.59
N LEU A 147 20.26 -0.36 -14.28
CA LEU A 147 19.12 -0.61 -13.40
C LEU A 147 18.16 0.58 -13.44
N ALA A 148 16.93 0.33 -13.91
CA ALA A 148 15.86 1.32 -13.94
C ALA A 148 14.89 1.15 -12.76
N ALA A 149 14.02 2.14 -12.55
CA ALA A 149 13.09 2.14 -11.42
C ALA A 149 12.11 0.94 -11.41
N TRP A 150 11.73 0.43 -12.59
CA TRP A 150 10.88 -0.75 -12.76
C TRP A 150 11.59 -2.08 -12.53
N ASP A 151 12.93 -2.06 -12.47
CA ASP A 151 13.74 -3.26 -12.22
C ASP A 151 14.05 -3.46 -10.74
N TRP A 152 13.97 -2.40 -9.93
CA TRP A 152 14.34 -2.43 -8.51
C TRP A 152 13.64 -3.55 -7.73
N ARG A 153 12.31 -3.65 -7.85
CA ARG A 153 11.52 -4.66 -7.10
C ARG A 153 11.83 -6.08 -7.55
N TYR A 154 12.03 -6.28 -8.84
CA TYR A 154 12.34 -7.59 -9.41
C TYR A 154 13.68 -8.11 -8.88
N TYR A 155 14.75 -7.33 -9.02
CA TYR A 155 16.06 -7.75 -8.55
C TYR A 155 16.17 -7.77 -7.02
N ALA A 156 15.45 -6.90 -6.30
CA ALA A 156 15.42 -6.94 -4.84
C ALA A 156 14.83 -8.26 -4.32
N GLU A 157 13.77 -8.78 -4.93
CA GLU A 157 13.23 -10.09 -4.53
C GLU A 157 14.17 -11.24 -4.91
N LYS A 158 14.86 -11.17 -6.05
CA LYS A 158 15.88 -12.17 -6.42
C LYS A 158 17.06 -12.18 -5.43
N LEU A 159 17.58 -11.00 -5.09
CA LEU A 159 18.66 -10.84 -4.11
C LEU A 159 18.22 -11.31 -2.72
N ARG A 160 16.98 -11.03 -2.34
CA ARG A 160 16.40 -11.50 -1.07
C ARG A 160 16.31 -13.03 -1.03
N ALA A 161 15.85 -13.65 -2.12
CA ALA A 161 15.78 -15.11 -2.23
C ALA A 161 17.18 -15.74 -2.14
N GLU A 162 18.18 -15.17 -2.81
CA GLU A 162 19.58 -15.63 -2.77
C GLU A 162 20.20 -15.50 -1.37
N LYS A 163 20.05 -14.35 -0.72
CA LYS A 163 20.67 -14.08 0.59
C LYS A 163 20.04 -14.85 1.74
N PHE A 164 18.72 -15.02 1.73
CA PHE A 164 17.99 -15.55 2.89
C PHE A 164 17.41 -16.94 2.67
N SER A 165 17.59 -17.54 1.47
CA SER A 165 16.89 -18.78 1.08
C SER A 165 15.40 -18.72 1.40
N PHE A 166 14.82 -17.52 1.27
CA PHE A 166 13.48 -17.19 1.74
C PHE A 166 12.52 -17.19 0.57
N ASN A 167 11.47 -18.01 0.66
CA ASN A 167 10.41 -18.06 -0.31
C ASN A 167 9.11 -17.49 0.28
N GLU A 168 8.68 -16.32 -0.22
CA GLU A 168 7.43 -15.67 0.23
C GLU A 168 6.21 -16.58 -0.02
N ALA A 169 6.24 -17.45 -1.03
CA ALA A 169 5.16 -18.41 -1.31
C ALA A 169 5.04 -19.48 -0.22
N GLU A 170 6.17 -19.96 0.34
CA GLU A 170 6.15 -20.94 1.43
C GLU A 170 5.62 -20.33 2.73
N VAL A 171 5.87 -19.04 2.95
CA VAL A 171 5.42 -18.37 4.17
C VAL A 171 3.92 -18.04 4.12
N LYS A 172 3.40 -17.75 2.93
CA LYS A 172 2.00 -17.38 2.72
C LYS A 172 1.00 -18.41 3.27
N GLN A 173 1.31 -19.71 3.19
CA GLN A 173 0.44 -20.78 3.69
C GLN A 173 0.18 -20.69 5.22
N TYR A 174 1.11 -20.09 5.96
CA TYR A 174 1.01 -19.90 7.41
C TYR A 174 0.20 -18.66 7.80
N PHE A 175 0.03 -17.70 6.87
CA PHE A 175 -0.69 -16.44 7.11
C PHE A 175 -2.16 -16.52 6.66
N GLN A 176 -2.89 -17.49 7.22
CA GLN A 176 -4.33 -17.58 7.00
C GLN A 176 -5.07 -16.43 7.68
N LEU A 177 -5.95 -15.77 6.95
CA LEU A 177 -6.62 -14.54 7.40
C LEU A 177 -7.34 -14.72 8.75
N ASP A 178 -8.17 -15.75 8.88
CA ASP A 178 -8.92 -15.99 10.12
C ASP A 178 -8.00 -16.27 11.32
N ARG A 179 -6.88 -16.98 11.10
CA ARG A 179 -5.86 -17.23 12.12
C ARG A 179 -5.13 -15.96 12.53
N MET A 180 -4.90 -15.04 11.59
CA MET A 180 -4.27 -13.75 11.89
C MET A 180 -5.21 -12.82 12.66
N ILE A 181 -6.51 -12.84 12.35
CA ILE A 181 -7.54 -12.12 13.13
C ILE A 181 -7.57 -12.67 14.56
N GLU A 182 -7.65 -14.01 14.71
CA GLU A 182 -7.63 -14.67 16.01
C GLU A 182 -6.38 -14.31 16.81
N ALA A 183 -5.20 -14.38 16.19
CA ALA A 183 -3.93 -14.02 16.82
C ALA A 183 -3.91 -12.55 17.29
N ALA A 184 -4.41 -11.62 16.47
CA ALA A 184 -4.50 -10.20 16.84
C ALA A 184 -5.41 -9.99 18.07
N PHE A 185 -6.56 -10.68 18.12
CA PHE A 185 -7.47 -10.63 19.26
C PHE A 185 -6.87 -11.28 20.52
N VAL A 186 -6.12 -12.37 20.38
CA VAL A 186 -5.39 -12.98 21.51
C VAL A 186 -4.36 -12.00 22.10
N VAL A 187 -3.61 -11.29 21.26
CA VAL A 187 -2.65 -10.27 21.73
C VAL A 187 -3.38 -9.14 22.44
N ALA A 188 -4.47 -8.63 21.86
CA ALA A 188 -5.30 -7.59 22.47
C ALA A 188 -5.88 -8.03 23.83
N LYS A 189 -6.32 -9.29 23.94
CA LYS A 189 -6.76 -9.88 25.20
C LYS A 189 -5.65 -9.94 26.24
N LYS A 190 -4.44 -10.35 25.86
CA LYS A 190 -3.29 -10.45 26.78
C LYS A 190 -2.81 -9.09 27.28
N LEU A 191 -2.82 -8.07 26.42
CA LEU A 191 -2.30 -6.74 26.77
C LEU A 191 -3.34 -5.86 27.46
N PHE A 192 -4.60 -5.93 27.03
CA PHE A 192 -5.65 -4.99 27.44
C PHE A 192 -6.83 -5.65 28.15
N GLY A 193 -6.83 -6.98 28.29
CA GLY A 193 -7.93 -7.70 28.94
C GLY A 193 -9.25 -7.71 28.16
N ILE A 194 -9.24 -7.34 26.87
CA ILE A 194 -10.45 -7.25 26.05
C ILE A 194 -10.72 -8.53 25.27
N SER A 195 -11.99 -8.80 25.00
CA SER A 195 -12.47 -9.94 24.22
C SER A 195 -13.34 -9.47 23.05
N PHE A 196 -13.37 -10.28 21.99
CA PHE A 196 -14.07 -9.98 20.75
C PHE A 196 -15.05 -11.10 20.45
N GLU A 197 -16.31 -10.77 20.24
CA GLU A 197 -17.37 -11.72 19.91
C GLU A 197 -17.98 -11.33 18.55
N GLU A 198 -17.84 -12.20 17.55
CA GLU A 198 -18.36 -11.90 16.21
C GLU A 198 -19.89 -11.94 16.18
N LYS A 199 -20.51 -10.92 15.59
CA LYS A 199 -21.94 -10.83 15.36
C LYS A 199 -22.25 -10.96 13.88
N THR A 200 -22.94 -12.05 13.53
CA THR A 200 -23.27 -12.40 12.14
C THR A 200 -24.72 -12.10 11.77
N THR A 201 -25.56 -11.76 12.74
CA THR A 201 -27.01 -11.54 12.55
C THR A 201 -27.39 -10.10 12.22
N VAL A 202 -26.42 -9.17 12.22
CA VAL A 202 -26.64 -7.75 11.96
C VAL A 202 -26.54 -7.46 10.46
N ALA A 203 -27.51 -6.75 9.90
CA ALA A 203 -27.44 -6.29 8.52
C ALA A 203 -26.34 -5.20 8.39
N LEU A 204 -25.37 -5.44 7.52
CA LEU A 204 -24.23 -4.55 7.29
C LEU A 204 -24.30 -3.93 5.89
N TRP A 205 -23.65 -2.77 5.71
CA TRP A 205 -23.66 -2.03 4.44
C TRP A 205 -22.92 -2.73 3.29
N HIS A 206 -22.18 -3.80 3.58
CA HIS A 206 -21.49 -4.61 2.57
C HIS A 206 -21.28 -6.04 3.08
N PRO A 207 -21.43 -7.07 2.23
CA PRO A 207 -21.33 -8.49 2.63
C PRO A 207 -19.97 -8.87 3.23
N ASP A 208 -18.87 -8.26 2.77
CA ASP A 208 -17.52 -8.51 3.30
C ASP A 208 -17.19 -7.79 4.62
N VAL A 209 -18.14 -7.06 5.22
CA VAL A 209 -17.95 -6.44 6.53
C VAL A 209 -18.26 -7.49 7.59
N ARG A 210 -17.37 -7.61 8.57
CA ARG A 210 -17.57 -8.42 9.78
C ARG A 210 -17.69 -7.47 10.98
N LEU A 211 -18.55 -7.82 11.93
CA LEU A 211 -18.81 -7.05 13.14
C LEU A 211 -18.39 -7.87 14.37
N TRP A 212 -17.68 -7.24 15.30
CA TRP A 212 -17.37 -7.81 16.60
C TRP A 212 -17.87 -6.89 17.72
N GLU A 213 -18.49 -7.47 18.74
CA GLU A 213 -18.66 -6.82 20.04
C GLU A 213 -17.36 -6.93 20.83
N VAL A 214 -16.87 -5.78 21.32
CA VAL A 214 -15.67 -5.69 22.15
C VAL A 214 -16.09 -5.56 23.60
N LYS A 215 -15.70 -6.52 24.43
CA LYS A 215 -16.02 -6.56 25.86
C LYS A 215 -14.76 -6.53 26.70
N HIS A 216 -14.80 -5.85 27.84
CA HIS A 216 -13.75 -5.90 28.84
C HIS A 216 -13.80 -7.24 29.62
N SER A 217 -12.77 -7.52 30.43
CA SER A 217 -12.62 -8.80 31.15
C SER A 217 -13.71 -9.06 32.20
N ASP A 218 -14.35 -7.99 32.69
CA ASP A 218 -15.50 -8.00 33.58
C ASP A 218 -16.85 -8.22 32.85
N GLY A 219 -16.82 -8.36 31.51
CA GLY A 219 -18.00 -8.55 30.67
C GLY A 219 -18.66 -7.25 30.20
N ASN A 220 -18.16 -6.08 30.61
CA ASN A 220 -18.73 -4.80 30.19
C ASN A 220 -18.49 -4.54 28.70
N LEU A 221 -19.52 -4.11 27.98
CA LEU A 221 -19.43 -3.74 26.57
C LEU A 221 -18.64 -2.44 26.43
N LEU A 222 -17.54 -2.48 25.67
CA LEU A 222 -16.72 -1.31 25.34
C LEU A 222 -17.16 -0.66 24.02
N GLY A 223 -17.66 -1.47 23.08
CA GLY A 223 -18.16 -0.98 21.81
C GLY A 223 -18.21 -2.04 20.72
N HIS A 224 -18.39 -1.58 19.48
CA HIS A 224 -18.52 -2.41 18.29
C HIS A 224 -17.38 -2.12 17.32
N PHE A 225 -16.74 -3.18 16.83
CA PHE A 225 -15.67 -3.10 15.87
C PHE A 225 -16.12 -3.66 14.52
N TYR A 226 -16.10 -2.82 13.48
CA TYR A 226 -16.43 -3.22 12.12
C TYR A 226 -15.15 -3.34 11.29
N TRP A 227 -14.92 -4.51 10.70
CA TRP A 227 -13.77 -4.74 9.84
C TRP A 227 -14.21 -5.25 8.47
N ARG A 228 -13.80 -4.52 7.43
CA ARG A 228 -13.89 -4.98 6.04
C ARG A 228 -12.50 -5.27 5.50
N LEU A 229 -12.20 -6.55 5.29
CA LEU A 229 -10.86 -7.02 4.93
C LEU A 229 -10.62 -7.06 3.41
N PHE A 230 -11.67 -7.28 2.62
CA PHE A 230 -11.56 -7.38 1.17
C PHE A 230 -11.73 -6.02 0.48
N ARG A 231 -10.94 -5.83 -0.59
CA ARG A 231 -10.99 -4.65 -1.44
C ARG A 231 -12.00 -4.83 -2.56
N THR A 232 -12.88 -3.86 -2.71
CA THR A 232 -13.57 -3.54 -3.97
C THR A 232 -12.99 -2.21 -4.49
N PHE A 233 -13.08 -1.94 -5.80
CA PHE A 233 -12.33 -0.91 -6.55
C PHE A 233 -12.02 0.43 -5.83
N PHE A 234 -12.92 0.94 -4.98
CA PHE A 234 -12.84 2.25 -4.32
C PHE A 234 -12.16 2.32 -2.94
N LYS A 235 -11.62 1.23 -2.38
CA LYS A 235 -11.13 1.27 -0.97
C LYS A 235 -9.66 1.68 -0.81
N THR A 236 -9.44 2.64 0.11
CA THR A 236 -8.15 2.96 0.77
C THR A 236 -8.20 2.43 2.21
N ILE A 237 -7.07 1.96 2.77
CA ILE A 237 -7.01 1.53 4.18
C ILE A 237 -7.09 2.77 5.06
N TRP A 238 -8.13 2.85 5.87
CA TRP A 238 -8.37 3.92 6.85
C TRP A 238 -8.97 3.32 8.11
N ARG A 239 -8.62 3.90 9.27
CA ARG A 239 -9.41 3.80 10.49
C ARG A 239 -10.19 5.11 10.58
N MET A 240 -11.52 5.02 10.51
CA MET A 240 -12.36 6.16 10.87
C MET A 240 -12.40 6.23 12.39
N ASP A 241 -12.06 7.39 12.93
CA ASP A 241 -12.28 7.73 14.33
C ASP A 241 -13.58 8.55 14.39
N GLU A 242 -14.42 8.31 15.40
CA GLU A 242 -15.79 8.88 15.49
C GLU A 242 -15.85 10.41 15.61
N SER A 243 -14.71 11.10 15.73
CA SER A 243 -14.68 12.57 15.76
C SER A 243 -15.09 13.24 14.44
N ALA A 244 -15.30 12.48 13.36
CA ALA A 244 -15.76 12.99 12.07
C ALA A 244 -17.22 12.62 11.72
N ALA A 245 -17.94 11.88 12.58
CA ALA A 245 -19.27 11.34 12.25
C ALA A 245 -20.46 12.13 12.84
N VAL A 246 -20.22 13.16 13.65
CA VAL A 246 -21.28 14.00 14.23
C VAL A 246 -21.36 15.34 13.50
N THR A 247 -21.88 15.33 12.28
CA THR A 247 -22.56 16.48 11.64
C THR A 247 -23.18 16.03 10.31
N ALA A 248 -24.36 15.44 10.41
CA ALA A 248 -25.39 15.43 9.36
C ALA A 248 -26.75 15.40 10.07
#